data_AF-A0AAD2X9K6-F1
#
_entry.id   AF-A0AAD2X9K6-F1
#
_cell.length_a   1.000
_cell.length_b   1.000
_cell.length_c   1.000
_cell.angle_alpha   90.00
_cell.angle_beta   90.00
_cell.angle_gamma   90.00
#
_symmetry.space_group_name_H-M   'P 1'
#
loop_
_entity.id
_entity.type
_entity.pdbx_description
1 polymer ?
#
loop_
_entity_poly.entity_id
_entity_poly.type
_entity_poly.pdbx_seq_one_letter_code
_entity_poly.pdbx_strand_id
1 'polypeptide(L)'
;MKELYKCHSLHDAEKALVLFDVGTSFVVIGADADKLYLTLGWEITDFSDGDTIYSYMVISRYGAKILLDLRLHIETSNVRKNNQISVLTTATTQQTLDYLRILVGQDCLNYPIITIPVTMEGVGYIREVRITSIVITAHSVAVCIDNNEQIELVKNHEWNFSRIGLTLLGYLSDLIAQQAPYMISLIQATAQTLRNQRTQNTALYKMFLDKKREISPDTIVFIQVEDSYLTFDDDAIDAFACQKGVFLYEYNVFGLRGRTVALLDNSQVETLRSVQPLLVVNSKKDVPLYKLGLKESFLNLKCNDELTYSDVLIRKQKDGEYVISASYCGHPLPETPILNTIGGYYCNLPSCKERSAILSSLAHRTYDSLVSSVFGSSE
;
A
#
# COMPACT_ATOMS: atom_id res chain seq x y z
N MET A 1 -13.13 -31.98 -7.64
CA MET A 1 -12.47 -31.74 -8.94
C MET A 1 -12.67 -32.89 -9.93
N LYS A 2 -12.15 -34.11 -9.69
CA LYS A 2 -12.35 -35.28 -10.59
C LYS A 2 -13.80 -35.51 -11.05
N GLU A 3 -14.77 -35.32 -10.15
CA GLU A 3 -16.19 -35.50 -10.47
C GLU A 3 -16.76 -34.40 -11.39
N LEU A 4 -16.18 -33.20 -11.42
CA LEU A 4 -16.60 -32.12 -12.33
C LEU A 4 -16.25 -32.46 -13.78
N TYR A 5 -15.09 -33.08 -14.03
CA TYR A 5 -14.70 -33.53 -15.36
C TYR A 5 -15.58 -34.66 -15.89
N LYS A 6 -16.14 -35.49 -15.01
CA LYS A 6 -17.15 -36.49 -15.38
C LYS A 6 -18.49 -35.85 -15.80
N CYS A 7 -18.78 -34.64 -15.33
CA CYS A 7 -19.93 -33.87 -15.78
C CYS A 7 -19.65 -33.13 -17.11
N HIS A 8 -18.39 -32.76 -17.37
CA HIS A 8 -17.99 -32.03 -18.57
C HIS A 8 -18.17 -32.84 -19.86
N SER A 9 -18.00 -34.16 -19.82
CA SER A 9 -18.23 -35.07 -20.96
C SER A 9 -19.70 -35.15 -21.43
N LEU A 10 -20.61 -34.38 -20.82
CA LEU A 10 -22.01 -34.25 -21.24
C LEU A 10 -22.27 -32.98 -22.07
N HIS A 11 -21.28 -32.09 -22.22
CA HIS A 11 -21.43 -30.77 -22.83
C HIS A 11 -20.53 -30.62 -24.07
N ASP A 12 -20.61 -31.55 -25.02
CA ASP A 12 -20.09 -31.36 -26.37
C ASP A 12 -21.11 -30.58 -27.21
N ALA A 13 -21.10 -29.25 -27.11
CA ALA A 13 -21.68 -28.36 -28.10
C ALA A 13 -21.09 -26.95 -27.98
N GLU A 14 -20.55 -26.45 -29.08
CA GLU A 14 -20.01 -25.10 -29.24
C GLU A 14 -20.95 -24.00 -28.68
N LYS A 15 -20.52 -23.26 -27.64
CA LYS A 15 -20.43 -21.77 -27.58
C LYS A 15 -20.41 -21.15 -26.17
N ALA A 16 -20.87 -21.83 -25.12
CA ALA A 16 -20.97 -21.26 -23.78
C ALA A 16 -19.73 -21.52 -22.91
N LEU A 17 -19.33 -20.54 -22.10
CA LEU A 17 -18.39 -20.72 -20.99
C LEU A 17 -19.15 -21.31 -19.81
N VAL A 18 -18.78 -22.50 -19.33
CA VAL A 18 -19.51 -23.19 -18.25
C VAL A 18 -18.85 -22.92 -16.88
N LEU A 19 -19.61 -22.31 -15.97
CA LEU A 19 -19.24 -22.09 -14.57
C LEU A 19 -19.93 -23.11 -13.66
N PHE A 20 -19.16 -23.94 -12.98
CA PHE A 20 -19.66 -24.85 -11.96
C PHE A 20 -19.77 -24.12 -10.62
N ASP A 21 -20.98 -23.93 -10.12
CA ASP A 21 -21.23 -23.32 -8.81
C ASP A 21 -20.88 -24.31 -7.70
N VAL A 22 -19.92 -23.92 -6.86
CA VAL A 22 -19.45 -24.68 -5.68
C VAL A 22 -19.77 -23.97 -4.36
N GLY A 23 -20.73 -23.04 -4.37
CA GLY A 23 -21.27 -22.33 -3.21
C GLY A 23 -20.71 -20.93 -3.03
N THR A 24 -19.43 -20.80 -2.67
CA THR A 24 -18.78 -19.49 -2.40
C THR A 24 -18.03 -18.93 -3.60
N SER A 25 -17.83 -19.75 -4.63
CA SER A 25 -17.09 -19.42 -5.85
C SER A 25 -17.60 -20.30 -7.00
N PHE A 26 -17.11 -20.04 -8.21
CA PHE A 26 -17.33 -20.90 -9.36
C PHE A 26 -16.01 -21.58 -9.76
N VAL A 27 -16.12 -22.68 -10.49
CA VAL A 27 -14.97 -23.38 -11.07
C VAL A 27 -15.21 -23.52 -12.58
N VAL A 28 -14.19 -23.22 -13.37
CA VAL A 28 -14.13 -23.59 -14.79
C VAL A 28 -13.07 -24.68 -14.98
N ILE A 29 -13.25 -25.54 -15.96
CA ILE A 29 -12.40 -26.72 -16.19
C ILE A 29 -12.09 -26.90 -17.67
N GLY A 30 -10.94 -27.50 -17.96
CA GLY A 30 -10.52 -27.87 -19.32
C GLY A 30 -10.45 -26.66 -20.26
N ALA A 31 -11.02 -26.81 -21.45
CA ALA A 31 -10.96 -25.80 -22.52
C ALA A 31 -11.53 -24.42 -22.12
N ASP A 32 -12.51 -24.39 -21.19
CA ASP A 32 -13.05 -23.13 -20.66
C ASP A 32 -12.04 -22.40 -19.77
N ALA A 33 -11.26 -23.13 -18.96
CA ALA A 33 -10.18 -22.56 -18.18
C ALA A 33 -9.06 -22.03 -19.09
N ASP A 34 -8.69 -22.81 -20.12
CA ASP A 34 -7.69 -22.43 -21.12
C ASP A 34 -8.11 -21.16 -21.87
N LYS A 35 -9.39 -21.05 -22.26
CA LYS A 35 -9.93 -19.86 -22.91
C LYS A 35 -9.80 -18.62 -22.03
N LEU A 36 -10.08 -18.73 -20.73
CA LEU A 36 -9.93 -17.61 -19.80
C LEU A 36 -8.46 -17.24 -19.59
N TYR A 37 -7.55 -18.21 -19.50
CA TYR A 37 -6.11 -17.93 -19.45
C TYR A 37 -5.63 -17.21 -20.70
N LEU A 38 -6.00 -17.67 -21.89
CA LEU A 38 -5.60 -17.03 -23.14
C LEU A 38 -6.19 -15.62 -23.32
N THR A 39 -7.35 -15.35 -22.72
CA THR A 39 -8.03 -14.04 -22.85
C THR A 39 -7.60 -13.05 -21.77
N LEU A 40 -7.42 -13.50 -20.53
CA LEU A 40 -7.26 -12.65 -19.34
C LEU A 40 -5.95 -12.89 -18.59
N GLY A 41 -5.23 -13.95 -18.94
CA GLY A 41 -3.94 -14.31 -18.34
C GLY A 41 -4.04 -14.84 -16.90
N TRP A 42 -5.24 -15.17 -16.41
CA TRP A 42 -5.43 -15.70 -15.05
C TRP A 42 -4.84 -17.11 -14.92
N GLU A 43 -4.10 -17.36 -13.83
CA GLU A 43 -3.39 -18.60 -13.60
C GLU A 43 -4.34 -19.82 -13.59
N ILE A 44 -3.93 -20.88 -14.28
CA ILE A 44 -4.58 -22.19 -14.29
C ILE A 44 -3.93 -23.06 -13.21
N THR A 45 -4.74 -23.85 -12.51
CA THR A 45 -4.27 -24.87 -11.59
C THR A 45 -4.47 -26.26 -12.20
N ASP A 46 -3.43 -27.08 -12.16
CA ASP A 46 -3.47 -28.46 -12.64
C ASP A 46 -3.48 -29.47 -11.48
N PHE A 47 -4.13 -30.60 -11.68
CA PHE A 47 -3.96 -31.78 -10.83
C PHE A 47 -3.88 -33.05 -11.68
N SER A 48 -3.13 -34.04 -11.20
CA SER A 48 -2.98 -35.34 -11.87
C SER A 48 -3.92 -36.40 -11.29
N ASP A 49 -4.40 -37.29 -12.16
CA ASP A 49 -5.08 -38.53 -11.82
C ASP A 49 -4.57 -39.68 -12.69
N GLY A 50 -3.65 -40.47 -12.13
CA GLY A 50 -2.87 -41.42 -12.94
C GLY A 50 -2.06 -40.66 -13.99
N ASP A 51 -2.24 -41.03 -15.25
CA ASP A 51 -1.53 -40.43 -16.39
C ASP A 51 -2.28 -39.22 -17.01
N THR A 52 -3.46 -38.87 -16.48
CA THR A 52 -4.25 -37.73 -16.98
C THR A 52 -4.02 -36.48 -16.14
N ILE A 53 -3.75 -35.35 -16.80
CA ILE A 53 -3.67 -34.03 -16.16
C ILE A 53 -4.98 -33.29 -16.44
N TYR A 54 -5.52 -32.66 -15.39
CA TYR A 54 -6.76 -31.91 -15.42
C TYR A 54 -6.51 -30.46 -14.99
N SER A 55 -6.92 -29.51 -15.85
CA SER A 55 -6.68 -28.08 -15.69
C SER A 55 -7.93 -27.29 -15.31
N TYR A 56 -7.92 -26.56 -14.21
CA TYR A 56 -9.06 -25.80 -13.71
C TYR A 56 -8.69 -24.41 -13.23
N MET A 57 -9.69 -23.54 -13.11
CA MET A 57 -9.53 -22.21 -12.56
C MET A 57 -10.70 -21.88 -11.63
N VAL A 58 -10.38 -21.33 -10.45
CA VAL A 58 -11.36 -20.81 -9.51
C VAL A 58 -11.76 -19.40 -9.94
N ILE A 59 -13.05 -19.17 -10.12
CA ILE A 59 -13.63 -17.88 -10.45
C ILE A 59 -14.28 -17.30 -9.19
N SER A 60 -13.66 -16.25 -8.67
CA SER A 60 -14.16 -15.45 -7.57
C SER A 60 -15.40 -14.64 -7.97
N ARG A 61 -16.08 -14.05 -6.97
CA ARG A 61 -17.16 -13.08 -7.21
C ARG A 61 -16.74 -11.90 -8.09
N TYR A 62 -15.45 -11.52 -8.07
CA TYR A 62 -14.92 -10.43 -8.87
C TYR A 62 -14.67 -10.90 -10.30
N GLY A 63 -14.10 -12.09 -10.48
CA GLY A 63 -13.98 -12.75 -11.77
C GLY A 63 -15.34 -12.86 -12.47
N ALA A 64 -16.36 -13.34 -11.77
CA ALA A 64 -17.72 -13.44 -12.32
C ALA A 64 -18.27 -12.09 -12.81
N LYS A 65 -18.00 -10.98 -12.10
CA LYS A 65 -18.39 -9.64 -12.54
C LYS A 65 -17.66 -9.20 -13.81
N ILE A 66 -16.37 -9.53 -13.94
CA ILE A 66 -15.58 -9.26 -15.15
C ILE A 66 -16.16 -10.04 -16.33
N LEU A 67 -16.46 -11.32 -16.16
CA LEU A 67 -17.02 -12.14 -17.24
C LEU A 67 -18.38 -11.62 -17.73
N LEU A 68 -19.21 -11.10 -16.82
CA LEU A 68 -20.47 -10.43 -17.15
C LEU A 68 -20.24 -9.12 -17.92
N ASP A 69 -19.23 -8.32 -17.52
CA ASP A 69 -18.88 -7.06 -18.19
C ASP A 69 -18.39 -7.29 -19.63
N LEU A 70 -17.62 -8.38 -19.85
CA LEU A 70 -17.14 -8.83 -21.16
C LEU A 70 -18.26 -9.42 -22.05
N ARG A 71 -19.50 -9.53 -21.54
CA ARG A 71 -20.66 -10.09 -22.25
C ARG A 71 -20.42 -11.48 -22.82
N LEU A 72 -19.66 -12.32 -22.11
CA LEU A 72 -19.46 -13.70 -22.48
C LEU A 72 -20.77 -14.49 -22.32
N HIS A 73 -21.03 -15.44 -23.21
CA HIS A 73 -22.15 -16.36 -23.08
C HIS A 73 -21.83 -17.37 -21.98
N ILE A 74 -22.45 -17.22 -20.82
CA ILE A 74 -22.13 -17.98 -19.60
C ILE A 74 -23.29 -18.91 -19.26
N GLU A 75 -22.98 -20.18 -19.02
CA GLU A 75 -23.90 -21.15 -18.44
C GLU A 75 -23.45 -21.54 -17.03
N THR A 76 -24.37 -21.54 -16.06
CA THR A 76 -24.08 -21.94 -14.69
C THR A 76 -24.65 -23.32 -14.39
N SER A 77 -23.82 -24.20 -13.84
CA SER A 77 -24.20 -25.56 -13.46
C SER A 77 -24.05 -25.73 -11.95
N ASN A 78 -25.15 -26.08 -11.27
CA ASN A 78 -25.16 -26.27 -9.82
C ASN A 78 -24.58 -27.63 -9.45
N VAL A 79 -23.48 -27.65 -8.71
CA VAL A 79 -22.87 -28.89 -8.23
C VAL A 79 -23.32 -29.15 -6.81
N ARG A 80 -24.08 -30.22 -6.58
CA ARG A 80 -24.64 -30.61 -5.26
C ARG A 80 -23.61 -31.05 -4.21
N LYS A 81 -22.32 -30.74 -4.37
CA LYS A 81 -21.25 -31.18 -3.46
C LYS A 81 -20.45 -30.00 -2.95
N ASN A 82 -20.42 -29.85 -1.63
CA ASN A 82 -19.47 -29.02 -0.89
C ASN A 82 -18.05 -29.55 -1.09
N ASN A 83 -17.44 -29.23 -2.23
CA ASN A 83 -16.00 -29.40 -2.37
C ASN A 83 -15.34 -28.25 -1.61
N GLN A 84 -14.53 -28.57 -0.59
CA GLN A 84 -13.65 -27.62 0.07
C GLN A 84 -12.52 -27.25 -0.90
N ILE A 85 -12.81 -26.37 -1.86
CA ILE A 85 -11.81 -25.77 -2.72
C ILE A 85 -11.30 -24.53 -1.99
N SER A 86 -9.98 -24.37 -1.90
CA SER A 86 -9.42 -23.12 -1.39
C SER A 86 -9.91 -21.97 -2.25
N VAL A 87 -10.64 -21.03 -1.64
CA VAL A 87 -11.17 -19.85 -2.34
C VAL A 87 -10.05 -18.87 -2.65
N LEU A 88 -8.93 -18.93 -1.93
CA LEU A 88 -7.77 -18.08 -2.14
C LEU A 88 -6.76 -18.83 -3.03
N THR A 89 -6.66 -18.38 -4.28
CA THR A 89 -5.65 -18.80 -5.26
C THR A 89 -5.07 -17.56 -5.94
N THR A 90 -3.91 -17.67 -6.59
CA THR A 90 -3.34 -16.58 -7.41
C THR A 90 -4.36 -16.02 -8.39
N ALA A 91 -5.11 -16.90 -9.07
CA ALA A 91 -6.16 -16.51 -10.00
C ALA A 91 -7.22 -15.60 -9.36
N THR A 92 -7.61 -15.86 -8.11
CA THR A 92 -8.57 -15.00 -7.41
C THR A 92 -8.01 -13.63 -7.03
N THR A 93 -6.71 -13.55 -6.73
CA THR A 93 -6.01 -12.26 -6.54
C THR A 93 -5.94 -11.50 -7.86
N GLN A 94 -5.56 -12.16 -8.96
CA GLN A 94 -5.53 -11.59 -10.31
C GLN A 94 -6.89 -11.05 -10.73
N GLN A 95 -7.97 -11.83 -10.55
CA GLN A 95 -9.34 -11.40 -10.81
C GLN A 95 -9.77 -10.20 -9.97
N THR A 96 -9.34 -10.14 -8.70
CA THR A 96 -9.67 -8.98 -7.84
C THR A 96 -8.96 -7.73 -8.34
N LEU A 97 -7.68 -7.84 -8.71
CA LEU A 97 -6.90 -6.75 -9.27
C LEU A 97 -7.45 -6.30 -10.63
N ASP A 98 -7.80 -7.23 -11.54
CA ASP A 98 -8.41 -6.88 -12.81
C ASP A 98 -9.78 -6.21 -12.64
N TYR A 99 -10.57 -6.62 -11.65
CA TYR A 99 -11.82 -5.94 -11.34
C TYR A 99 -11.58 -4.50 -10.88
N LEU A 100 -10.54 -4.26 -10.06
CA LEU A 100 -10.15 -2.91 -9.68
C LEU A 100 -9.72 -2.09 -10.90
N ARG A 101 -9.00 -2.66 -11.87
CA ARG A 101 -8.62 -1.95 -13.12
C ARG A 101 -9.83 -1.52 -13.93
N ILE A 102 -10.84 -2.37 -14.06
CA ILE A 102 -12.10 -2.02 -14.73
C ILE A 102 -12.78 -0.85 -14.01
N LEU A 103 -12.84 -0.90 -12.67
CA LEU A 103 -13.48 0.15 -11.88
C LEU A 103 -12.72 1.49 -11.95
N VAL A 104 -11.39 1.46 -11.96
CA VAL A 104 -10.54 2.66 -12.06
C VAL A 104 -10.74 3.35 -13.42
N GLY A 105 -10.92 2.59 -14.50
CA GLY A 105 -11.08 3.16 -15.83
C GLY A 105 -9.88 4.01 -16.24
N GLN A 106 -10.11 5.26 -16.63
CA GLN A 106 -9.06 6.17 -17.10
C GLN A 106 -8.25 6.81 -15.97
N ASP A 107 -8.67 6.65 -14.71
CA ASP A 107 -7.97 7.21 -13.57
C ASP A 107 -6.79 6.30 -13.13
N CYS A 108 -6.17 6.66 -12.00
CA CYS A 108 -5.13 5.86 -11.37
C CYS A 108 -5.43 5.76 -9.87
N LEU A 109 -5.42 4.53 -9.33
CA LEU A 109 -5.43 4.29 -7.90
C LEU A 109 -4.00 4.04 -7.43
N ASN A 110 -3.47 4.95 -6.61
CA ASN A 110 -2.26 4.70 -5.83
C ASN A 110 -2.67 4.40 -4.38
N TYR A 111 -2.68 3.11 -4.04
CA TYR A 111 -3.15 2.62 -2.76
C TYR A 111 -1.98 2.25 -1.85
N PRO A 112 -1.82 2.89 -0.67
CA PRO A 112 -0.72 2.58 0.23
C PRO A 112 -0.89 1.21 0.87
N ILE A 113 0.23 0.51 1.04
CA ILE A 113 0.28 -0.80 1.68
C ILE A 113 1.20 -0.72 2.89
N ILE A 114 0.75 -1.30 3.99
CA ILE A 114 1.56 -1.50 5.18
C ILE A 114 1.61 -2.99 5.43
N THR A 115 2.82 -3.55 5.34
CA THR A 115 3.08 -4.97 5.55
C THR A 115 4.42 -5.14 6.24
N ILE A 116 4.61 -6.29 6.87
CA ILE A 116 5.95 -6.76 7.22
C ILE A 116 6.82 -6.83 5.96
N PRO A 117 8.15 -6.61 6.08
CA PRO A 117 9.04 -6.78 4.96
C PRO A 117 8.94 -8.18 4.36
N VAL A 118 9.14 -8.26 3.04
CA VAL A 118 9.04 -9.49 2.26
C VAL A 118 10.41 -9.88 1.73
N THR A 119 10.68 -11.18 1.68
CA THR A 119 11.91 -11.70 1.10
C THR A 119 11.71 -11.92 -0.39
N MET A 120 12.55 -11.29 -1.20
CA MET A 120 12.60 -11.48 -2.64
C MET A 120 13.87 -12.23 -3.04
N GLU A 121 13.68 -13.29 -3.82
CA GLU A 121 14.79 -14.05 -4.39
C GLU A 121 14.85 -13.83 -5.90
N GLY A 122 15.93 -13.21 -6.34
CA GLY A 122 16.26 -13.05 -7.76
C GLY A 122 17.38 -13.99 -8.20
N VAL A 123 17.86 -13.80 -9.42
CA VAL A 123 19.02 -14.55 -9.91
C VAL A 123 20.28 -14.00 -9.23
N GLY A 124 20.84 -14.77 -8.30
CA GLY A 124 22.10 -14.44 -7.62
C GLY A 124 21.98 -13.48 -6.44
N TYR A 125 20.77 -13.15 -5.98
CA TYR A 125 20.58 -12.32 -4.79
C TYR A 125 19.31 -12.70 -4.02
N ILE A 126 19.35 -12.46 -2.70
CA ILE A 126 18.20 -12.48 -1.80
C ILE A 126 18.17 -11.10 -1.13
N ARG A 127 17.04 -10.41 -1.18
CA ARG A 127 16.86 -9.11 -0.54
C ARG A 127 15.56 -9.07 0.24
N GLU A 128 15.56 -8.37 1.36
CA GLU A 128 14.37 -8.03 2.12
C GLU A 128 13.91 -6.63 1.67
N VAL A 129 12.64 -6.49 1.30
CA VAL A 129 12.06 -5.23 0.81
C VAL A 129 10.72 -4.97 1.46
N ARG A 130 10.29 -3.71 1.52
CA ARG A 130 8.95 -3.35 2.00
C ARG A 130 8.05 -3.05 0.82
N ILE A 131 6.87 -3.67 0.77
CA ILE A 131 5.83 -3.25 -0.18
C ILE A 131 5.16 -2.00 0.39
N THR A 132 5.27 -0.87 -0.31
CA THR A 132 4.84 0.44 0.19
C THR A 132 3.54 0.90 -0.45
N SER A 133 3.26 0.51 -1.68
CA SER A 133 1.98 0.78 -2.34
C SER A 133 1.73 -0.15 -3.53
N ILE A 134 0.48 -0.16 -3.99
CA ILE A 134 0.07 -0.73 -5.26
C ILE A 134 -0.53 0.37 -6.13
N VAL A 135 -0.09 0.41 -7.39
CA VAL A 135 -0.55 1.36 -8.40
C VAL A 135 -1.37 0.59 -9.43
N ILE A 136 -2.62 1.00 -9.61
CA ILE A 136 -3.59 0.35 -10.50
C ILE A 136 -4.09 1.36 -11.51
N THR A 137 -3.98 1.01 -12.79
CA THR A 137 -4.54 1.76 -13.93
C THR A 137 -5.40 0.83 -14.78
N ALA A 138 -6.13 1.34 -15.78
CA ALA A 138 -6.82 0.47 -16.75
C ALA A 138 -5.91 -0.60 -17.38
N HIS A 139 -4.63 -0.28 -17.58
CA HIS A 139 -3.71 -1.10 -18.37
C HIS A 139 -2.63 -1.80 -17.56
N SER A 140 -2.45 -1.48 -16.28
CA SER A 140 -1.38 -2.06 -15.49
C SER A 140 -1.69 -2.16 -14.01
N VAL A 141 -1.01 -3.10 -13.36
CA VAL A 141 -0.85 -3.14 -11.91
C VAL A 141 0.63 -3.23 -11.62
N ALA A 142 1.12 -2.32 -10.79
CA ALA A 142 2.51 -2.30 -10.33
C ALA A 142 2.56 -2.21 -8.81
N VAL A 143 3.57 -2.83 -8.23
CA VAL A 143 3.87 -2.77 -6.80
C VAL A 143 5.07 -1.86 -6.59
N CYS A 144 4.93 -0.88 -5.72
CA CYS A 144 6.04 -0.07 -5.26
C CYS A 144 6.72 -0.77 -4.08
N ILE A 145 8.03 -0.94 -4.17
CA ILE A 145 8.87 -1.45 -3.09
C ILE A 145 9.86 -0.38 -2.63
N ASP A 146 10.06 -0.31 -1.32
CA ASP A 146 10.90 0.66 -0.61
C ASP A 146 10.69 2.11 -1.06
N ASN A 147 9.48 2.45 -1.50
CA ASN A 147 9.07 3.75 -2.02
C ASN A 147 9.96 4.30 -3.17
N ASN A 148 10.64 3.41 -3.91
CA ASN A 148 11.60 3.80 -4.94
C ASN A 148 11.49 2.96 -6.22
N GLU A 149 11.35 1.64 -6.10
CA GLU A 149 11.32 0.73 -7.24
C GLU A 149 9.87 0.28 -7.53
N GLN A 150 9.49 0.21 -8.79
CA GLN A 150 8.19 -0.32 -9.23
C GLN A 150 8.37 -1.63 -9.98
N ILE A 151 7.63 -2.65 -9.57
CA ILE A 151 7.59 -3.96 -10.22
C ILE A 151 6.21 -4.16 -10.81
N GLU A 152 6.15 -4.25 -12.14
CA GLU A 152 4.91 -4.51 -12.87
C GLU A 152 4.47 -5.97 -12.66
N LEU A 153 3.24 -6.16 -12.17
CA LEU A 153 2.61 -7.47 -12.00
C LEU A 153 1.80 -7.89 -13.23
N VAL A 154 1.18 -6.92 -13.91
CA VAL A 154 0.47 -7.15 -15.16
C VAL A 154 0.47 -5.90 -16.01
N LYS A 155 0.58 -6.10 -17.31
CA LYS A 155 0.32 -5.11 -18.35
C LYS A 155 -0.67 -5.66 -19.35
N ASN A 156 -1.76 -4.94 -19.58
CA ASN A 156 -2.91 -5.42 -20.35
C ASN A 156 -3.44 -6.74 -19.80
N HIS A 157 -3.17 -7.87 -20.44
CA HIS A 157 -3.55 -9.21 -19.93
C HIS A 157 -2.33 -10.12 -19.74
N GLU A 158 -1.12 -9.55 -19.80
CA GLU A 158 0.14 -10.26 -19.66
C GLU A 158 0.60 -10.18 -18.20
N TRP A 159 0.31 -11.24 -17.45
CA TRP A 159 0.73 -11.36 -16.04
C TRP A 159 2.20 -11.77 -15.93
N ASN A 160 2.88 -11.19 -14.94
CA ASN A 160 4.28 -11.46 -14.65
C ASN A 160 4.42 -12.76 -13.84
N PHE A 161 4.63 -13.87 -14.55
CA PHE A 161 4.88 -15.18 -13.96
C PHE A 161 6.35 -15.44 -13.59
N SER A 162 7.20 -14.41 -13.55
CA SER A 162 8.55 -14.55 -13.01
C SER A 162 8.50 -14.94 -11.53
N ARG A 163 9.59 -15.51 -11.01
CA ARG A 163 9.71 -15.85 -9.58
C ARG A 163 9.37 -14.66 -8.68
N ILE A 164 9.84 -13.47 -9.06
CA ILE A 164 9.57 -12.22 -8.35
C ILE A 164 8.09 -11.85 -8.41
N GLY A 165 7.48 -11.88 -9.61
CA GLY A 165 6.06 -11.55 -9.79
C GLY A 165 5.14 -12.47 -8.99
N LEU A 166 5.37 -13.78 -9.05
CA LEU A 166 4.63 -14.78 -8.29
C LEU A 166 4.81 -14.62 -6.77
N THR A 167 6.04 -14.34 -6.32
CA THR A 167 6.31 -14.10 -4.89
C THR A 167 5.53 -12.89 -4.38
N LEU A 168 5.53 -11.78 -5.14
CA LEU A 168 4.76 -10.58 -4.78
C LEU A 168 3.24 -10.85 -4.77
N LEU A 169 2.71 -11.57 -5.77
CA LEU A 169 1.31 -11.96 -5.79
C LEU A 169 0.92 -12.83 -4.59
N GLY A 170 1.81 -13.74 -4.18
CA GLY A 170 1.64 -14.55 -2.98
C GLY A 170 1.50 -13.70 -1.72
N TYR A 171 2.43 -12.76 -1.50
CA TYR A 171 2.35 -11.84 -0.35
C TYR A 171 1.14 -10.90 -0.39
N LEU A 172 0.68 -10.52 -1.58
CA LEU A 172 -0.49 -9.66 -1.74
C LEU A 172 -1.81 -10.41 -1.62
N SER A 173 -1.84 -11.73 -1.66
CA SER A 173 -3.09 -12.49 -1.82
C SER A 173 -4.09 -12.23 -0.68
N ASP A 174 -3.67 -12.44 0.58
CA ASP A 174 -4.48 -12.17 1.76
C ASP A 174 -4.80 -10.68 1.92
N LEU A 175 -3.82 -9.83 1.63
CA LEU A 175 -3.94 -8.38 1.75
C LEU A 175 -5.03 -7.84 0.81
N ILE A 176 -4.97 -8.21 -0.47
CA ILE A 176 -5.95 -7.79 -1.47
C ILE A 176 -7.32 -8.38 -1.13
N ALA A 177 -7.40 -9.63 -0.70
CA ALA A 177 -8.67 -10.24 -0.29
C ALA A 177 -9.35 -9.47 0.85
N GLN A 178 -8.57 -9.04 1.85
CA GLN A 178 -9.06 -8.27 2.99
C GLN A 178 -9.42 -6.82 2.61
N GLN A 179 -8.60 -6.16 1.79
CA GLN A 179 -8.66 -4.72 1.57
C GLN A 179 -9.46 -4.31 0.32
N ALA A 180 -9.74 -5.23 -0.60
CA ALA A 180 -10.49 -4.96 -1.82
C ALA A 180 -11.82 -4.21 -1.61
N PRO A 181 -12.68 -4.52 -0.62
CA PRO A 181 -13.91 -3.76 -0.39
C PRO A 181 -13.66 -2.26 -0.14
N TYR A 182 -12.58 -1.93 0.56
CA TYR A 182 -12.20 -0.56 0.83
C TYR A 182 -11.58 0.12 -0.41
N MET A 183 -10.73 -0.57 -1.17
CA MET A 183 -10.22 -0.07 -2.46
C MET A 183 -11.36 0.23 -3.45
N ILE A 184 -12.34 -0.68 -3.57
CA ILE A 184 -13.55 -0.46 -4.38
C ILE A 184 -14.30 0.79 -3.92
N SER A 185 -14.47 0.97 -2.61
CA SER A 185 -15.13 2.15 -2.03
C SER A 185 -14.35 3.45 -2.28
N LEU A 186 -13.01 3.39 -2.32
CA LEU A 186 -12.16 4.53 -2.67
C LEU A 186 -12.33 4.92 -4.15
N ILE A 187 -12.52 3.95 -5.04
CA ILE A 187 -12.73 4.21 -6.48
C ILE A 187 -14.15 4.73 -6.72
N GLN A 188 -15.17 4.03 -6.23
CA GLN A 188 -16.57 4.31 -6.56
C GLN A 188 -17.19 5.48 -5.76
N ALA A 189 -16.68 5.73 -4.55
CA ALA A 189 -17.26 6.71 -3.62
C ALA A 189 -16.17 7.54 -2.92
N THR A 190 -15.16 7.99 -3.67
CA THR A 190 -13.91 8.60 -3.15
C THR A 190 -14.16 9.65 -2.07
N ALA A 191 -15.01 10.65 -2.34
CA ALA A 191 -15.25 11.76 -1.42
C ALA A 191 -15.83 11.29 -0.08
N GLN A 192 -16.78 10.36 -0.10
CA GLN A 192 -17.41 9.83 1.10
C GLN A 192 -16.46 8.91 1.86
N THR A 193 -15.73 8.05 1.17
CA THR A 193 -14.76 7.13 1.77
C THR A 193 -13.63 7.90 2.46
N LEU A 194 -13.05 8.91 1.80
CA LEU A 194 -12.02 9.78 2.38
C LEU A 194 -12.56 10.66 3.53
N ARG A 195 -13.85 11.03 3.50
CA ARG A 195 -14.49 11.73 4.64
C ARG A 195 -14.63 10.81 5.84
N ASN A 196 -15.03 9.55 5.64
CA ASN A 196 -15.16 8.55 6.69
C ASN A 196 -13.80 8.24 7.31
N GLN A 197 -12.77 8.01 6.49
CA GLN A 197 -11.38 7.84 6.92
C GLN A 197 -10.92 9.03 7.77
N ARG A 198 -11.02 10.27 7.27
CA ARG A 198 -10.60 11.46 8.03
C ARG A 198 -11.35 11.61 9.36
N THR A 199 -12.63 11.22 9.41
CA THR A 199 -13.42 11.25 10.65
C THR A 199 -12.87 10.27 11.69
N GLN A 200 -12.54 9.05 11.27
CA GLN A 200 -11.91 8.03 12.12
C GLN A 200 -10.53 8.50 12.59
N ASN A 201 -9.71 8.98 11.65
CA ASN A 201 -8.37 9.45 11.93
C ASN A 201 -8.37 10.59 12.97
N THR A 202 -9.29 11.54 12.80
CA THR A 202 -9.48 12.67 13.73
C THR A 202 -9.86 12.20 15.13
N ALA A 203 -10.65 11.13 15.26
CA ALA A 203 -11.02 10.59 16.57
C ALA A 203 -9.82 10.00 17.30
N LEU A 204 -8.99 9.20 16.61
CA LEU A 204 -7.76 8.63 17.18
C LEU A 204 -6.76 9.74 17.57
N TYR A 205 -6.58 10.73 16.71
CA TYR A 205 -5.69 11.85 17.01
C TYR A 205 -6.19 12.72 18.18
N LYS A 206 -7.51 12.89 18.35
CA LYS A 206 -8.06 13.54 19.55
C LYS A 206 -7.78 12.75 20.82
N MET A 207 -7.87 11.42 20.78
CA MET A 207 -7.50 10.58 21.93
C MET A 207 -6.04 10.80 22.35
N PHE A 208 -5.14 10.91 21.37
CA PHE A 208 -3.73 11.26 21.62
C PHE A 208 -3.61 12.64 22.28
N LEU A 209 -4.23 13.67 21.70
CA LEU A 209 -4.16 15.04 22.23
C LEU A 209 -4.74 15.16 23.64
N ASP A 210 -5.88 14.53 23.92
CA ASP A 210 -6.50 14.57 25.24
C ASP A 210 -5.58 13.93 26.28
N LYS A 211 -4.90 12.84 25.92
CA LYS A 211 -3.94 12.17 26.80
C LYS A 211 -2.65 12.98 26.98
N LYS A 212 -2.10 13.59 25.93
CA LYS A 212 -0.92 14.47 26.04
C LYS A 212 -1.15 15.69 26.95
N ARG A 213 -2.40 16.13 27.14
CA ARG A 213 -2.72 17.23 28.08
C ARG A 213 -2.69 16.81 29.55
N GLU A 214 -2.81 15.52 29.84
CA GLU A 214 -2.94 14.98 31.20
C GLU A 214 -1.60 14.48 31.77
N ILE A 215 -0.59 14.29 30.92
CA ILE A 215 0.67 13.64 31.29
C ILE A 215 1.88 14.55 31.09
N SER A 216 3.05 14.10 31.57
CA SER A 216 4.31 14.81 31.35
C SER A 216 4.59 14.99 29.85
N PRO A 217 5.07 16.17 29.41
CA PRO A 217 5.49 16.39 28.03
C PRO A 217 6.52 15.36 27.52
N ASP A 218 7.38 14.87 28.42
CA ASP A 218 8.45 13.90 28.13
C ASP A 218 7.97 12.45 28.00
N THR A 219 6.69 12.18 28.26
CA THR A 219 6.10 10.84 28.07
C THR A 219 5.54 10.72 26.67
N ILE A 220 5.99 9.71 25.93
CA ILE A 220 5.46 9.38 24.61
C ILE A 220 4.10 8.70 24.75
N VAL A 221 3.10 9.20 24.01
CA VAL A 221 1.76 8.58 23.95
C VAL A 221 1.61 7.75 22.69
N PHE A 222 1.23 6.49 22.88
CA PHE A 222 0.83 5.59 21.80
C PHE A 222 -0.68 5.35 21.82
N ILE A 223 -1.29 5.37 20.65
CA ILE A 223 -2.65 4.89 20.41
C ILE A 223 -2.57 3.51 19.78
N GLN A 224 -3.08 2.49 20.47
CA GLN A 224 -3.13 1.13 19.93
C GLN A 224 -4.25 1.01 18.90
N VAL A 225 -3.92 0.45 17.73
CA VAL A 225 -4.82 0.14 16.62
C VAL A 225 -4.47 -1.27 16.10
N GLU A 226 -5.39 -2.23 16.27
CA GLU A 226 -5.11 -3.66 16.05
C GLU A 226 -3.83 -4.08 16.82
N ASP A 227 -2.89 -4.72 16.12
CA ASP A 227 -1.60 -5.17 16.65
C ASP A 227 -0.48 -4.12 16.49
N SER A 228 -0.85 -2.88 16.14
CA SER A 228 0.08 -1.78 15.88
C SER A 228 -0.14 -0.59 16.82
N TYR A 229 0.87 0.27 16.91
CA TYR A 229 0.90 1.43 17.79
C TYR A 229 1.22 2.70 17.00
N LEU A 230 0.38 3.72 17.16
CA LEU A 230 0.52 5.02 16.51
C LEU A 230 0.95 6.07 17.52
N THR A 231 1.96 6.88 17.19
CA THR A 231 2.27 8.11 17.93
C THR A 231 2.43 9.29 16.97
N PHE A 232 2.20 10.52 17.43
CA PHE A 232 1.97 11.68 16.57
C PHE A 232 2.84 12.87 16.96
N ASP A 233 2.93 13.87 16.07
CA ASP A 233 3.64 15.13 16.28
C ASP A 233 5.11 14.90 16.70
N ASP A 234 5.62 15.63 17.68
CA ASP A 234 7.01 15.52 18.16
C ASP A 234 7.32 14.13 18.75
N ASP A 235 6.33 13.44 19.35
CA ASP A 235 6.49 12.07 19.84
C ASP A 235 6.78 11.10 18.68
N ALA A 236 6.22 11.35 17.49
CA ALA A 236 6.53 10.57 16.29
C ALA A 236 7.97 10.76 15.83
N ILE A 237 8.47 12.01 15.87
CA ILE A 237 9.86 12.32 15.53
C ILE A 237 10.81 11.66 16.53
N ASP A 238 10.47 11.69 17.81
CA ASP A 238 11.28 11.06 18.87
C ASP A 238 11.33 9.54 18.72
N ALA A 239 10.18 8.89 18.49
CA ALA A 239 10.11 7.45 18.25
C ALA A 239 10.92 7.04 17.01
N PHE A 240 10.80 7.82 15.92
CA PHE A 240 11.55 7.60 14.68
C PHE A 240 13.07 7.74 14.88
N ALA A 241 13.51 8.75 15.64
CA ALA A 241 14.92 8.97 15.90
C ALA A 241 15.53 7.93 16.86
N CYS A 242 14.76 7.43 17.82
CA CYS A 242 15.26 6.52 18.85
C CYS A 242 15.25 5.04 18.44
N GLN A 243 14.35 4.63 17.53
CA GLN A 243 14.14 3.24 17.21
C GLN A 243 14.39 2.93 15.73
N LYS A 244 15.39 2.07 15.47
CA LYS A 244 15.70 1.61 14.11
C LYS A 244 14.51 0.86 13.50
N GLY A 245 14.23 1.15 12.23
CA GLY A 245 13.16 0.47 11.47
C GLY A 245 11.76 1.02 11.74
N VAL A 246 11.62 2.11 12.49
CA VAL A 246 10.38 2.88 12.57
C VAL A 246 10.29 3.80 11.35
N PHE A 247 9.08 3.94 10.81
CA PHE A 247 8.81 4.82 9.68
C PHE A 247 7.71 5.82 10.04
N LEU A 248 7.83 7.01 9.45
CA LEU A 248 6.87 8.09 9.52
C LEU A 248 5.88 8.00 8.36
N TYR A 249 4.63 8.33 8.63
CA TYR A 249 3.55 8.32 7.65
C TYR A 249 2.77 9.62 7.71
N GLU A 250 2.19 9.98 6.57
CA GLU A 250 1.18 11.03 6.44
C GLU A 250 -0.16 10.54 7.00
N TYR A 251 -0.74 11.35 7.89
CA TYR A 251 -1.98 11.08 8.60
C TYR A 251 -3.01 12.18 8.31
N ASN A 252 -4.13 11.81 7.69
CA ASN A 252 -5.12 12.79 7.26
C ASN A 252 -6.20 13.02 8.33
N VAL A 253 -6.28 14.24 8.89
CA VAL A 253 -7.27 14.66 9.91
C VAL A 253 -8.05 15.91 9.47
N PHE A 254 -9.19 16.17 10.12
CA PHE A 254 -9.96 17.41 9.91
C PHE A 254 -9.47 18.55 10.78
N GLY A 255 -9.03 19.65 10.15
CA GLY A 255 -8.82 20.94 10.83
C GLY A 255 -7.80 20.91 11.97
N LEU A 256 -6.98 19.87 12.03
CA LEU A 256 -6.00 19.63 13.09
C LEU A 256 -4.60 19.49 12.48
N ARG A 257 -3.57 19.77 13.28
CA ARG A 257 -2.18 19.78 12.84
C ARG A 257 -1.60 18.40 12.54
N GLY A 258 -2.11 17.32 13.16
CA GLY A 258 -1.46 16.02 13.15
C GLY A 258 -1.41 15.42 11.74
N ARG A 259 -0.28 15.62 11.04
CA ARG A 259 -0.01 15.05 9.73
C ARG A 259 1.09 14.01 9.75
N THR A 260 2.00 14.03 10.72
CA THR A 260 3.03 13.01 10.85
C THR A 260 2.66 12.02 11.95
N VAL A 261 2.71 10.73 11.63
CA VAL A 261 2.50 9.63 12.58
C VAL A 261 3.63 8.62 12.44
N ALA A 262 4.16 8.13 13.55
CA ALA A 262 5.04 6.97 13.57
C ALA A 262 4.20 5.72 13.83
N LEU A 263 4.46 4.66 13.06
CA LEU A 263 3.84 3.35 13.23
C LEU A 263 4.88 2.39 13.80
N LEU A 264 4.54 1.74 14.91
CA LEU A 264 5.40 0.78 15.58
C LEU A 264 4.67 -0.55 15.80
N ASP A 265 5.43 -1.64 15.74
CA ASP A 265 4.98 -2.94 16.23
C ASP A 265 5.25 -3.10 17.74
N ASN A 266 4.74 -4.19 18.32
CA ASN A 266 4.89 -4.47 19.74
C ASN A 266 6.37 -4.59 20.18
N SER A 267 7.24 -5.20 19.36
CA SER A 267 8.66 -5.36 19.68
C SER A 267 9.39 -4.01 19.74
N GLN A 268 9.03 -3.09 18.84
CA GLN A 268 9.57 -1.74 18.79
C GLN A 268 9.10 -0.90 19.99
N VAL A 269 7.83 -1.02 20.38
CA VAL A 269 7.30 -0.35 21.58
C VAL A 269 7.96 -0.86 22.86
N GLU A 270 8.15 -2.17 23.00
CA GLU A 270 8.83 -2.75 24.17
C GLU A 270 10.31 -2.33 24.24
N THR A 271 10.98 -2.23 23.09
CA THR A 271 12.36 -1.70 23.03
C THR A 271 12.38 -0.25 23.50
N LEU A 272 11.48 0.60 22.99
CA LEU A 272 11.42 2.01 23.36
C LEU A 272 11.07 2.21 24.84
N ARG A 273 10.25 1.33 25.42
CA ARG A 273 9.89 1.34 26.86
C ARG A 273 11.10 1.28 27.78
N SER A 274 12.19 0.65 27.33
CA SER A 274 13.41 0.50 28.11
C SER A 274 14.24 1.79 28.21
N VAL A 275 14.00 2.76 27.31
CA VAL A 275 14.79 4.00 27.20
C VAL A 275 13.98 5.27 27.43
N GLN A 276 12.65 5.23 27.26
CA GLN A 276 11.79 6.40 27.42
C GLN A 276 10.48 6.07 28.16
N PRO A 277 9.95 7.00 28.98
CA PRO A 277 8.62 6.88 29.55
C PRO A 277 7.56 6.86 28.46
N LEU A 278 6.70 5.84 28.47
CA LEU A 278 5.61 5.72 27.50
C LEU A 278 4.28 5.36 28.15
N LEU A 279 3.21 5.74 27.45
CA LEU A 279 1.84 5.42 27.80
C LEU A 279 1.10 4.89 26.56
N VAL A 280 0.54 3.69 26.68
CA VAL A 280 -0.32 3.11 25.64
C VAL A 280 -1.79 3.36 25.98
N VAL A 281 -2.54 3.83 24.99
CA VAL A 281 -3.96 4.14 25.08
C VAL A 281 -4.71 3.30 24.06
N ASN A 282 -5.61 2.45 24.56
CA ASN A 282 -6.35 1.54 23.68
C ASN A 282 -7.50 2.28 22.99
N SER A 283 -7.57 2.17 21.66
CA SER A 283 -8.77 2.56 20.93
C SER A 283 -9.95 1.69 21.36
N LYS A 284 -11.07 2.32 21.74
CA LYS A 284 -12.33 1.61 22.05
C LYS A 284 -12.98 1.00 20.80
N LYS A 285 -12.56 1.42 19.61
CA LYS A 285 -13.08 0.93 18.33
C LYS A 285 -11.98 0.15 17.63
N ASP A 286 -12.34 -1.06 17.21
CA ASP A 286 -11.53 -1.85 16.31
C ASP A 286 -11.57 -1.21 14.92
N VAL A 287 -10.47 -0.54 14.56
CA VAL A 287 -10.32 0.16 13.29
C VAL A 287 -9.17 -0.50 12.55
N PRO A 288 -9.44 -1.16 11.42
CA PRO A 288 -8.36 -1.78 10.67
C PRO A 288 -7.33 -0.77 10.18
N LEU A 289 -6.04 -1.11 10.30
CA LEU A 289 -4.93 -0.21 9.98
C LEU A 289 -5.02 0.32 8.54
N TYR A 290 -5.41 -0.55 7.60
CA TYR A 290 -5.54 -0.20 6.17
C TYR A 290 -6.64 0.84 5.88
N LYS A 291 -7.58 1.07 6.82
CA LYS A 291 -8.62 2.10 6.68
C LYS A 291 -8.15 3.49 7.11
N LEU A 292 -6.98 3.61 7.75
CA LEU A 292 -6.41 4.91 8.13
C LEU A 292 -5.77 5.62 6.93
N GLY A 293 -5.44 4.88 5.87
CA GLY A 293 -4.82 5.37 4.65
C GLY A 293 -3.48 6.07 4.89
N LEU A 294 -2.63 5.43 5.70
CA LEU A 294 -1.28 5.92 6.01
C LEU A 294 -0.43 5.82 4.75
N LYS A 295 0.20 6.91 4.36
CA LYS A 295 1.15 6.95 3.23
C LYS A 295 2.53 7.28 3.76
N GLU A 296 3.58 6.62 3.28
CA GLU A 296 4.93 6.94 3.77
C GLU A 296 5.26 8.43 3.60
N SER A 297 5.79 9.01 4.68
CA SER A 297 6.19 10.40 4.73
C SER A 297 7.52 10.59 4.01
N PHE A 298 7.68 11.74 3.34
CA PHE A 298 8.97 12.14 2.78
C PHE A 298 10.06 12.35 3.85
N LEU A 299 9.67 12.44 5.12
CA LEU A 299 10.58 12.53 6.27
C LEU A 299 11.38 11.24 6.51
N ASN A 300 11.00 10.13 5.87
CA ASN A 300 11.78 8.88 5.93
C ASN A 300 13.03 8.90 5.05
N LEU A 301 13.24 9.96 4.25
CA LEU A 301 14.42 10.07 3.39
C LEU A 301 15.69 10.07 4.26
N LYS A 302 16.66 9.24 3.89
CA LYS A 302 18.00 9.29 4.49
C LYS A 302 18.68 10.58 4.04
N CYS A 303 18.89 11.50 4.97
CA CYS A 303 19.74 12.66 4.77
C CYS A 303 21.20 12.21 4.66
N ASN A 304 21.99 12.88 3.81
CA ASN A 304 23.44 12.72 3.88
C ASN A 304 23.97 13.52 5.09
N ASP A 305 24.27 12.81 6.18
CA ASP A 305 24.74 13.42 7.43
C ASP A 305 26.09 14.16 7.30
N GLU A 306 26.84 13.93 6.21
CA GLU A 306 28.08 14.66 5.90
C GLU A 306 27.81 16.08 5.37
N LEU A 307 26.60 16.34 4.87
CA LEU A 307 26.20 17.63 4.33
C LEU A 307 25.43 18.43 5.40
N THR A 308 25.92 19.63 5.70
CA THR A 308 25.23 20.55 6.60
C THR A 308 24.85 21.82 5.86
N TYR A 309 23.55 22.15 5.88
CA TYR A 309 23.01 23.36 5.29
C TYR A 309 22.76 24.43 6.36
N SER A 310 23.12 25.68 6.05
CA SER A 310 22.78 26.85 6.86
C SER A 310 21.68 27.68 6.19
N ASP A 311 21.08 28.60 6.95
CA ASP A 311 20.08 29.57 6.45
C ASP A 311 18.91 28.93 5.68
N VAL A 312 18.54 27.70 6.08
CA VAL A 312 17.46 26.96 5.45
C VAL A 312 16.13 27.63 5.77
N LEU A 313 15.42 28.06 4.74
CA LEU A 313 14.19 28.84 4.86
C LEU A 313 13.17 28.39 3.82
N ILE A 314 11.90 28.35 4.23
CA ILE A 314 10.77 28.19 3.32
C ILE A 314 10.03 29.52 3.27
N ARG A 315 9.83 30.04 2.06
CA ARG A 315 9.16 31.32 1.83
C ARG A 315 8.04 31.17 0.81
N LYS A 316 6.94 31.90 1.04
CA LYS A 316 5.85 32.02 0.08
C LYS A 316 6.16 33.15 -0.90
N GLN A 317 6.13 32.86 -2.19
CA GLN A 317 6.29 33.82 -3.26
C GLN A 317 4.98 34.59 -3.54
N LYS A 318 5.08 35.68 -4.31
CA LYS A 318 3.93 36.56 -4.61
C LYS A 318 2.85 35.89 -5.45
N ASP A 319 3.24 34.92 -6.28
CA ASP A 319 2.35 34.09 -7.09
C ASP A 319 1.60 33.03 -6.25
N GLY A 320 1.97 32.87 -4.98
CA GLY A 320 1.35 31.95 -4.05
C GLY A 320 2.11 30.63 -3.86
N GLU A 321 3.14 30.38 -4.67
CA GLU A 321 3.97 29.18 -4.58
C GLU A 321 4.92 29.24 -3.37
N TYR A 322 5.33 28.09 -2.88
CA TYR A 322 6.35 27.99 -1.83
C TYR A 322 7.68 27.57 -2.42
N VAL A 323 8.76 28.18 -1.96
CA VAL A 323 10.14 27.80 -2.32
C VAL A 323 10.98 27.55 -1.08
N ILE A 324 11.97 26.67 -1.22
CA ILE A 324 13.05 26.48 -0.26
C ILE A 324 14.32 27.19 -0.75
N SER A 325 15.04 27.77 0.20
CA SER A 325 16.39 28.31 0.01
C SER A 325 17.29 27.78 1.12
N ALA A 326 18.58 27.61 0.84
CA ALA A 326 19.59 27.23 1.82
C ALA A 326 20.96 27.78 1.39
N SER A 327 21.93 27.66 2.27
CA SER A 327 23.35 27.92 2.00
C SER A 327 24.17 26.67 2.33
N TYR A 328 25.24 26.42 1.57
CA TYR A 328 26.22 25.37 1.85
C TYR A 328 27.62 25.99 1.88
N CYS A 329 28.38 25.78 2.96
CA CYS A 329 29.68 26.41 3.19
C CYS A 329 29.68 27.95 2.99
N GLY A 330 28.58 28.62 3.36
CA GLY A 330 28.40 30.07 3.19
C GLY A 330 28.02 30.52 1.78
N HIS A 331 27.89 29.60 0.82
CA HIS A 331 27.43 29.90 -0.54
C HIS A 331 25.92 29.69 -0.66
N PRO A 332 25.16 30.69 -1.15
CA PRO A 332 23.72 30.54 -1.35
C PRO A 332 23.42 29.53 -2.46
N LEU A 333 22.51 28.61 -2.19
CA LEU A 333 22.02 27.62 -3.14
C LEU A 333 20.80 28.17 -3.92
N PRO A 334 20.52 27.65 -5.13
CA PRO A 334 19.40 28.11 -5.93
C PRO A 334 18.07 27.85 -5.22
N GLU A 335 17.18 28.83 -5.27
CA GLU A 335 15.82 28.62 -4.75
C GLU A 335 15.07 27.60 -5.59
N THR A 336 14.40 26.67 -4.92
CA THR A 336 13.69 25.59 -5.59
C THR A 336 12.22 25.54 -5.14
N PRO A 337 11.26 25.42 -6.07
CA PRO A 337 9.86 25.21 -5.73
C PRO A 337 9.63 23.94 -4.90
N ILE A 338 8.75 24.04 -3.90
CA ILE A 338 8.29 22.91 -3.11
C ILE A 338 6.78 22.78 -3.22
N LEU A 339 6.25 21.60 -2.87
CA LEU A 339 4.79 21.38 -2.88
C LEU A 339 4.09 22.35 -1.92
N ASN A 340 3.09 23.08 -2.44
CA ASN A 340 2.29 24.03 -1.66
C ASN A 340 1.63 23.41 -0.42
N THR A 341 1.28 22.13 -0.49
CA THR A 341 0.72 21.39 0.65
C THR A 341 1.70 21.22 1.80
N ILE A 342 3.00 21.10 1.50
CA ILE A 342 4.09 21.00 2.48
C ILE A 342 4.45 22.39 2.97
N GLY A 343 4.68 23.36 2.07
CA GLY A 343 5.02 24.73 2.45
C GLY A 343 3.95 25.40 3.32
N GLY A 344 2.68 25.27 2.93
CA GLY A 344 1.56 25.76 3.71
C GLY A 344 1.41 25.05 5.07
N TYR A 345 1.75 23.77 5.16
CA TYR A 345 1.75 23.06 6.43
C TYR A 345 2.87 23.53 7.35
N TYR A 346 4.11 23.58 6.84
CA TYR A 346 5.28 24.07 7.56
C TYR A 346 5.07 25.46 8.15
N CYS A 347 4.53 26.40 7.36
CA CYS A 347 4.28 27.77 7.83
C CYS A 347 3.23 27.86 8.95
N ASN A 348 2.35 26.87 9.07
CA ASN A 348 1.34 26.81 10.13
C ASN A 348 1.81 26.04 11.38
N LEU A 349 3.00 25.41 11.33
CA LEU A 349 3.55 24.71 12.49
C LEU A 349 4.21 25.69 13.47
N PRO A 350 4.04 25.49 14.79
CA PRO A 350 4.84 26.19 15.80
C PRO A 350 6.31 25.79 15.72
N SER A 351 7.16 26.40 16.54
CA SER A 351 8.53 25.91 16.73
C SER A 351 8.49 24.55 17.43
N CYS A 352 8.66 23.47 16.68
CA CYS A 352 8.59 22.09 17.16
C CYS A 352 9.59 21.18 16.42
N LYS A 353 9.73 19.93 16.88
CA LYS A 353 10.66 18.95 16.27
C LYS A 353 10.21 18.59 14.86
N GLU A 354 8.90 18.39 14.66
CA GLU A 354 8.34 18.10 13.34
C GLU A 354 8.67 19.20 12.32
N ARG A 355 8.53 20.48 12.71
CA ARG A 355 8.88 21.61 11.85
C ARG A 355 10.35 21.59 11.45
N SER A 356 11.23 21.27 12.40
CA SER A 356 12.68 21.17 12.17
C SER A 356 13.02 20.00 11.25
N ALA A 357 12.37 18.84 11.45
CA ALA A 357 12.54 17.65 10.62
C ALA A 357 12.10 17.89 9.16
N ILE A 358 10.97 18.59 8.95
CA ILE A 358 10.52 19.00 7.60
C ILE A 358 11.56 19.86 6.90
N LEU A 359 12.10 20.86 7.61
CA LEU A 359 13.06 21.80 7.04
C LEU A 359 14.35 21.09 6.63
N SER A 360 14.90 20.27 7.52
CA SER A 360 16.10 19.45 7.25
C SER A 360 15.86 18.50 6.08
N SER A 361 14.80 17.69 6.13
CA SER A 361 14.50 16.70 5.08
C SER A 361 14.30 17.34 3.71
N LEU A 362 13.66 18.51 3.64
CA LEU A 362 13.50 19.25 2.38
C LEU A 362 14.82 19.79 1.85
N ALA A 363 15.70 20.32 2.70
CA ALA A 363 17.01 20.79 2.27
C ALA A 363 17.82 19.65 1.64
N HIS A 364 17.92 18.52 2.35
CA HIS A 364 18.63 17.34 1.86
C HIS A 364 18.04 16.80 0.56
N ARG A 365 16.73 16.62 0.51
CA ARG A 365 16.03 16.17 -0.70
C ARG A 365 16.29 17.08 -1.91
N THR A 366 16.40 18.38 -1.68
CA THR A 366 16.55 19.39 -2.75
C THR A 366 17.99 19.51 -3.22
N TYR A 367 18.94 19.48 -2.30
CA TYR A 367 20.30 19.94 -2.55
C TYR A 367 21.39 18.86 -2.49
N ASP A 368 21.14 17.69 -1.90
CA ASP A 368 22.20 16.68 -1.70
C ASP A 368 22.84 16.24 -3.02
N SER A 369 22.04 16.02 -4.07
CA SER A 369 22.54 15.66 -5.39
C SER A 369 23.30 16.80 -6.08
N LEU A 370 22.82 18.04 -5.92
CA LEU A 370 23.48 19.23 -6.45
C LEU A 370 24.84 19.44 -5.80
N VAL A 371 24.90 19.38 -4.47
CA VAL A 371 26.15 19.59 -3.73
C VAL A 371 27.14 18.46 -3.99
N SER A 372 26.68 17.20 -3.97
CA SER A 372 27.54 16.05 -4.23
C SER A 372 28.13 16.08 -5.65
N SER A 373 27.40 16.58 -6.64
CA SER A 373 27.92 16.69 -8.02
C SER A 373 28.87 17.88 -8.23
N VAL A 374 28.60 19.02 -7.60
CA VAL A 374 29.38 20.26 -7.78
C VAL A 374 30.62 20.30 -6.89
N PHE A 375 30.54 19.74 -5.67
CA PHE A 375 31.60 19.81 -4.66
C PHE A 375 32.21 18.45 -4.32
N GLY A 376 31.62 17.34 -4.74
CA GLY A 376 32.15 15.99 -4.54
C GLY A 376 33.13 15.52 -5.62
N SER A 377 33.48 16.37 -6.59
CA SER A 377 34.44 16.07 -7.66
C SER A 377 35.87 16.58 -7.38
N SER A 378 36.18 16.88 -6.13
CA SER A 378 37.52 17.23 -5.67
C SER A 378 38.07 16.18 -4.70
N GLU A 379 38.46 15.02 -5.23
CA GLU A 379 39.55 14.18 -4.71
C GLU A 379 40.42 13.66 -5.84
#